data_AF-L1KPW6-F1
#
_entry.id   AF-L1KPW6-F1
#
_cell.length_a   1.000
_cell.length_b   1.000
_cell.length_c   1.000
_cell.angle_alpha   90.00
_cell.angle_beta   90.00
_cell.angle_gamma   90.00
#
_symmetry.space_group_name_H-M   'P 1'
#
loop_
_entity.id
_entity.type
_entity.pdbx_description
1 polymer ?
#
loop_
_entity_poly.entity_id
_entity_poly.type
_entity_poly.pdbx_seq_one_letter_code
_entity_poly.pdbx_strand_id
1 'polypeptide(L)'
;MLRITDARTGEPADIRRALTRIHAHVPRNDTSALRVLLVADVLARALELGGSPALLTADPPAGLRERADDLGIRPTERAPLGGGERRVLHVLGSGDVTADDHGGEDSGAGVVVEVAPVTGSEAPAASGTDLRLALLAQPRHAPVHLDATALTEARDTLDRWREAVAHWATRPSKPIPEPVRQALRAAWEDDLDVPAVLGVLRDVAAADPMPDGARFESYAFADRLLGLELTREIGASA
;
A
#
# COMPACT_ATOMS: atom_id res chain seq x y z
N MET A 1 -15.26 3.60 -6.51
CA MET A 1 -14.25 4.21 -7.41
C MET A 1 -13.18 4.79 -6.52
N LEU A 2 -11.90 4.67 -6.86
CA LEU A 2 -10.83 5.22 -6.02
C LEU A 2 -10.92 6.76 -5.98
N ARG A 3 -10.93 7.31 -4.77
CA ARG A 3 -10.94 8.74 -4.46
C ARG A 3 -9.70 9.05 -3.64
N ILE A 4 -8.93 10.06 -4.05
CA ILE A 4 -7.68 10.44 -3.37
C ILE A 4 -7.72 11.92 -3.05
N THR A 5 -7.39 12.29 -1.81
CA THR A 5 -7.27 13.69 -1.40
C THR A 5 -6.03 14.31 -2.04
N ASP A 6 -6.22 15.31 -2.91
CA ASP A 6 -5.11 16.06 -3.52
C ASP A 6 -4.47 16.95 -2.46
N ALA A 7 -3.19 16.72 -2.16
CA ALA A 7 -2.48 17.43 -1.10
C ALA A 7 -2.36 18.94 -1.35
N ARG A 8 -2.44 19.39 -2.61
CA ARG A 8 -2.37 20.83 -2.93
C ARG A 8 -3.66 21.58 -2.62
N THR A 9 -4.80 20.91 -2.77
CA THR A 9 -6.12 21.54 -2.62
C THR A 9 -6.83 21.12 -1.34
N GLY A 10 -6.46 19.98 -0.76
CA GLY A 10 -7.20 19.33 0.32
C GLY A 10 -8.51 18.68 -0.14
N GLU A 11 -8.83 18.75 -1.43
CA GLU A 11 -10.10 18.26 -1.98
C GLU A 11 -9.96 16.82 -2.49
N PRO A 12 -11.00 15.98 -2.32
CA PRO A 12 -11.00 14.64 -2.88
C PRO A 12 -11.11 14.67 -4.42
N ALA A 13 -10.24 13.91 -5.08
CA ALA A 13 -10.21 13.73 -6.52
C ALA A 13 -10.58 12.29 -6.91
N ASP A 14 -11.58 12.15 -7.78
CA ASP A 14 -12.03 10.87 -8.29
C ASP A 14 -11.10 10.33 -9.40
N ILE A 15 -10.52 9.15 -9.13
CA ILE A 15 -9.65 8.45 -10.06
C ILE A 15 -10.48 7.54 -10.97
N ARG A 16 -10.93 8.12 -12.09
CA ARG A 16 -11.67 7.42 -13.15
C ARG A 16 -10.82 6.33 -13.78
N ARG A 17 -11.49 5.30 -14.28
CA ARG A 17 -10.86 4.16 -14.96
C ARG A 17 -10.18 4.59 -16.25
N ALA A 18 -8.86 4.59 -16.23
CA ALA A 18 -7.98 4.83 -17.37
C ALA A 18 -6.57 4.29 -17.02
N LEU A 19 -5.68 4.22 -18.01
CA LEU A 19 -4.27 4.02 -17.73
C LEU A 19 -3.77 5.17 -16.85
N THR A 20 -3.36 4.83 -15.63
CA THR A 20 -2.91 5.79 -14.63
C THR A 20 -1.41 5.61 -14.38
N ARG A 21 -0.64 6.65 -14.62
CA ARG A 21 0.79 6.69 -14.27
C ARG A 21 0.90 7.18 -12.83
N ILE A 22 1.64 6.43 -12.02
CA ILE A 22 1.98 6.81 -10.66
C ILE A 22 3.46 7.16 -10.67
N HIS A 23 3.80 8.39 -10.35
CA HIS A 23 5.16 8.88 -10.32
C HIS A 23 5.58 9.11 -8.87
N ALA A 24 6.47 8.26 -8.36
CA ALA A 24 6.98 8.36 -7.00
C ALA A 24 8.28 9.17 -6.98
N HIS A 25 8.26 10.29 -6.26
CA HIS A 25 9.39 11.21 -6.11
C HIS A 25 10.20 10.82 -4.88
N VAL A 26 11.38 10.22 -5.11
CA VAL A 26 12.24 9.68 -4.05
C VAL A 26 13.70 10.11 -4.20
N PRO A 27 14.01 11.40 -3.97
CA PRO A 27 15.38 11.92 -4.10
C PRO A 27 16.31 11.44 -2.96
N ARG A 28 15.74 10.95 -1.86
CA ARG A 28 16.45 10.55 -0.64
C ARG A 28 16.59 9.04 -0.54
N ASN A 29 17.60 8.58 0.20
CA ASN A 29 17.81 7.16 0.52
C ASN A 29 17.53 6.91 2.01
N ASP A 30 16.27 7.10 2.43
CA ASP A 30 15.82 6.92 3.80
C ASP A 30 14.45 6.19 3.85
N THR A 31 13.98 5.89 5.07
CA THR A 31 12.71 5.18 5.30
C THR A 31 11.49 5.98 4.84
N SER A 32 11.58 7.32 4.85
CA SER A 32 10.48 8.16 4.36
C SER A 32 10.33 8.00 2.84
N ALA A 33 11.44 8.01 2.11
CA ALA A 33 11.46 7.69 0.68
C ALA A 33 11.01 6.24 0.41
N LEU A 34 11.35 5.29 1.28
CA LEU A 34 10.86 3.91 1.18
C LEU A 34 9.34 3.85 1.35
N ARG A 35 8.77 4.60 2.30
CA ARG A 35 7.32 4.71 2.51
C ARG A 35 6.62 5.34 1.30
N VAL A 36 7.24 6.33 0.63
CA VAL A 36 6.72 6.90 -0.62
C VAL A 36 6.59 5.83 -1.71
N LEU A 37 7.62 5.01 -1.93
CA LEU A 37 7.56 3.88 -2.89
C LEU A 37 6.48 2.86 -2.49
N LEU A 38 6.37 2.55 -1.20
CA LEU A 38 5.38 1.61 -0.69
C LEU A 38 3.95 2.09 -0.93
N VAL A 39 3.64 3.35 -0.60
CA VAL A 39 2.33 3.95 -0.87
C VAL A 39 2.03 3.96 -2.37
N ALA A 40 3.02 4.27 -3.21
CA ALA A 40 2.87 4.25 -4.66
C ALA A 40 2.57 2.84 -5.21
N ASP A 41 3.20 1.80 -4.66
CA ASP A 41 2.90 0.39 -5.00
C ASP A 41 1.49 -0.03 -4.59
N VAL A 42 1.08 0.30 -3.35
CA VAL A 42 -0.26 -0.02 -2.85
C VAL A 42 -1.34 0.73 -3.64
N LEU A 43 -1.08 1.98 -4.02
CA LEU A 43 -1.95 2.77 -4.91
C LEU A 43 -2.10 2.09 -6.28
N ALA A 44 -1.00 1.63 -6.86
CA ALA A 44 -1.02 0.89 -8.11
C ALA A 44 -1.82 -0.42 -7.99
N ARG A 45 -1.67 -1.16 -6.88
CA ARG A 45 -2.45 -2.39 -6.60
C ARG A 45 -3.94 -2.09 -6.43
N ALA A 46 -4.29 -0.99 -5.75
CA ALA A 46 -5.66 -0.55 -5.56
C ALA A 46 -6.35 -0.22 -6.90
N LEU A 47 -5.65 0.48 -7.80
CA LEU A 47 -6.15 0.77 -9.14
C LEU A 47 -6.40 -0.49 -9.96
N GLU A 48 -5.45 -1.44 -9.94
CA GLU A 48 -5.54 -2.71 -10.66
C GLU A 48 -6.67 -3.59 -10.12
N LEU A 49 -6.85 -3.66 -8.80
CA LEU A 49 -8.00 -4.31 -8.17
C LEU A 49 -9.32 -3.64 -8.56
N GLY A 50 -9.30 -2.32 -8.78
CA GLY A 50 -10.41 -1.54 -9.33
C GLY A 50 -10.65 -1.73 -10.84
N GLY A 51 -9.78 -2.47 -11.52
CA GLY A 51 -9.82 -2.74 -12.96
C GLY A 51 -9.16 -1.65 -13.84
N SER A 52 -8.37 -0.75 -13.24
CA SER A 52 -7.63 0.28 -13.98
C SER A 52 -6.16 -0.12 -14.10
N PRO A 53 -5.58 -0.15 -15.31
CA PRO A 53 -4.16 -0.42 -15.44
C PRO A 53 -3.34 0.72 -14.82
N ALA A 54 -2.34 0.36 -14.04
CA ALA A 54 -1.46 1.30 -13.35
C ALA A 54 -0.01 1.08 -13.82
N LEU A 55 0.74 2.19 -13.94
CA LEU A 55 2.17 2.15 -14.23
C LEU A 55 2.93 2.90 -13.15
N LEU A 56 3.70 2.18 -12.34
CA LEU A 56 4.56 2.76 -11.32
C LEU A 56 5.90 3.20 -11.93
N THR A 57 6.21 4.49 -11.80
CA THR A 57 7.45 5.10 -12.28
C THR A 57 8.21 5.76 -11.14
N ALA A 58 9.51 5.53 -11.10
CA ALA A 58 10.44 6.13 -10.13
C ALA A 58 11.88 5.92 -10.63
N ASP A 59 12.82 6.73 -10.14
CA ASP A 59 14.26 6.52 -10.32
C ASP A 59 14.96 6.53 -8.95
N PRO A 60 14.74 5.49 -8.12
CA PRO A 60 15.29 5.43 -6.77
C PRO A 60 16.81 5.19 -6.79
N PRO A 61 17.57 5.72 -5.81
CA PRO A 61 18.94 5.31 -5.57
C PRO A 61 19.04 3.79 -5.36
N ALA A 62 20.16 3.17 -5.76
CA ALA A 62 20.32 1.71 -5.73
C ALA A 62 20.04 1.09 -4.35
N GLY A 63 20.52 1.70 -3.27
CA GLY A 63 20.26 1.21 -1.90
C GLY A 63 18.78 1.30 -1.50
N LEU A 64 18.05 2.30 -2.00
CA LEU A 64 16.60 2.40 -1.76
C LEU A 64 15.86 1.32 -2.55
N ARG A 65 16.30 1.01 -3.78
CA ARG A 65 15.71 -0.06 -4.58
C ARG A 65 15.87 -1.42 -3.93
N GLU A 66 17.06 -1.75 -3.44
CA GLU A 66 17.32 -3.02 -2.73
C GLU A 66 16.38 -3.19 -1.53
N ARG A 67 16.19 -2.13 -0.74
CA ARG A 67 15.23 -2.13 0.37
C ARG A 67 13.79 -2.26 -0.10
N ALA A 68 13.43 -1.66 -1.23
CA ALA A 68 12.10 -1.78 -1.82
C ALA A 68 11.82 -3.21 -2.30
N ASP A 69 12.81 -3.88 -2.89
CA ASP A 69 12.73 -5.29 -3.30
C ASP A 69 12.44 -6.21 -2.10
N ASP A 70 13.15 -5.99 -0.99
CA ASP A 70 12.93 -6.73 0.26
C ASP A 70 11.50 -6.53 0.81
N LEU A 71 10.90 -5.35 0.63
CA LEU A 71 9.49 -5.07 0.95
C LEU A 71 8.47 -5.63 -0.07
N GLY A 72 8.91 -6.34 -1.10
CA GLY A 72 8.04 -6.83 -2.17
C GLY A 72 7.40 -5.73 -3.01
N ILE A 73 8.02 -4.54 -3.07
CA ILE A 73 7.57 -3.43 -3.92
C ILE A 73 7.90 -3.75 -5.37
N ARG A 74 6.91 -3.62 -6.26
CA ARG A 74 7.08 -3.97 -7.67
C ARG A 74 8.19 -3.15 -8.35
N PRO A 75 8.85 -3.70 -9.39
CA PRO A 75 9.81 -2.94 -10.20
C PRO A 75 9.18 -1.67 -10.75
N THR A 76 9.95 -0.58 -10.76
CA THR A 76 9.51 0.71 -11.29
C THR A 76 10.03 0.90 -12.71
N GLU A 77 9.22 1.46 -13.60
CA GLU A 77 9.70 1.93 -14.89
C GLU A 77 10.40 3.28 -14.74
N ARG A 78 11.47 3.50 -15.51
CA ARG A 78 12.00 4.86 -15.67
C ARG A 78 10.98 5.68 -16.45
N ALA A 79 10.70 6.89 -15.98
CA ALA A 79 9.77 7.79 -16.65
C ALA A 79 10.25 8.06 -18.09
N PRO A 80 9.45 7.80 -19.14
CA PRO A 80 9.81 8.19 -20.49
C PRO A 80 9.84 9.71 -20.59
N LEU A 81 10.79 10.24 -21.38
CA LEU A 81 10.84 11.65 -21.75
C LEU A 81 9.63 11.97 -22.66
N GLY A 82 8.55 12.47 -22.07
CA GLY A 82 7.33 12.87 -22.78
C GLY A 82 6.37 11.72 -23.10
N GLY A 83 5.06 12.02 -23.06
CA GLY A 83 3.99 11.10 -23.46
C GLY A 83 2.62 11.53 -22.94
N GLY A 84 1.81 12.09 -23.85
CA GLY A 84 0.60 12.89 -23.62
C GLY A 84 -0.60 12.21 -22.96
N GLU A 85 -1.60 13.03 -22.64
CA GLU A 85 -2.97 12.78 -22.09
C GLU A 85 -3.16 11.63 -21.08
N ARG A 86 -2.08 11.14 -20.45
CA ARG A 86 -2.14 10.09 -19.43
C ARG A 86 -2.34 10.72 -18.07
N ARG A 87 -3.30 10.21 -17.30
CA ARG A 87 -3.53 10.64 -15.92
C ARG A 87 -2.29 10.35 -15.08
N VAL A 88 -1.78 11.35 -14.39
CA VAL A 88 -0.60 11.23 -13.53
C VAL A 88 -1.00 11.45 -12.07
N LEU A 89 -0.60 10.52 -11.20
CA LEU A 89 -0.61 10.69 -9.76
C LEU A 89 0.84 10.90 -9.32
N HIS A 90 1.13 12.01 -8.66
CA HIS A 90 2.45 12.29 -8.11
C HIS A 90 2.46 11.90 -6.64
N VAL A 91 3.34 10.99 -6.23
CA VAL A 91 3.50 10.56 -4.84
C VAL A 91 4.80 11.14 -4.31
N LEU A 92 4.73 11.93 -3.24
CA LEU A 92 5.89 12.62 -2.68
C LEU A 92 5.84 12.67 -1.16
N GLY A 93 7.01 12.84 -0.53
CA GLY A 93 7.11 13.04 0.91
C GLY A 93 6.61 14.42 1.34
N SER A 94 6.09 14.52 2.57
CA SER A 94 5.73 15.82 3.15
C SER A 94 6.93 16.78 3.15
N GLY A 95 6.69 18.02 2.73
CA GLY A 95 7.72 19.05 2.60
C GLY A 95 8.45 19.07 1.24
N ASP A 96 8.27 18.06 0.40
CA ASP A 96 8.73 18.09 -1.00
C ASP A 96 7.67 18.73 -1.94
N VAL A 97 6.48 19.04 -1.40
CA VAL A 97 5.43 19.82 -2.08
C VAL A 97 5.87 21.29 -2.11
N THR A 98 6.72 21.68 -3.06
CA THR A 98 6.94 23.11 -3.33
C THR A 98 5.88 23.60 -4.31
N ALA A 99 5.23 24.71 -3.97
CA ALA A 99 4.18 25.31 -4.79
C ALA A 99 4.68 25.85 -6.15
N ASP A 100 6.00 25.87 -6.38
CA ASP A 100 6.64 26.64 -7.45
C ASP A 100 7.51 25.84 -8.44
N ASP A 101 7.68 24.52 -8.31
CA ASP A 101 8.61 23.76 -9.19
C ASP A 101 7.98 23.25 -10.50
N HIS A 102 6.80 23.77 -10.86
CA HIS A 102 6.00 23.32 -12.00
C HIS A 102 5.66 24.48 -12.96
N GLY A 103 6.62 25.39 -13.14
CA GLY A 103 6.62 26.44 -14.17
C GLY A 103 7.21 26.02 -15.52
N GLY A 104 7.31 24.73 -15.81
CA GLY A 104 7.57 24.21 -17.16
C GLY A 104 6.25 23.82 -17.82
N GLU A 105 6.06 24.21 -19.09
CA GLU A 105 4.82 24.19 -19.89
C GLU A 105 4.09 22.82 -20.05
N ASP A 106 4.45 21.79 -19.26
CA ASP A 106 3.84 20.46 -19.20
C ASP A 106 3.41 20.04 -17.76
N SER A 107 3.50 20.94 -16.78
CA SER A 107 3.35 20.61 -15.34
C SER A 107 1.94 20.84 -14.74
N GLY A 108 0.90 20.87 -15.56
CA GLY A 108 -0.48 21.09 -15.11
C GLY A 108 -1.43 20.00 -15.55
N ALA A 109 -1.66 18.95 -14.74
CA ALA A 109 -2.89 18.11 -14.74
C ALA A 109 -2.87 16.86 -13.80
N GLY A 110 -1.88 16.68 -12.91
CA GLY A 110 -1.81 15.50 -12.02
C GLY A 110 -2.45 15.71 -10.64
N VAL A 111 -2.87 14.63 -9.97
CA VAL A 111 -3.27 14.65 -8.54
C VAL A 111 -2.03 14.40 -7.68
N VAL A 112 -1.87 15.17 -6.61
CA VAL A 112 -0.72 15.05 -5.69
C VAL A 112 -1.10 14.24 -4.45
N VAL A 113 -0.37 13.17 -4.21
CA VAL A 113 -0.52 12.25 -3.08
C VAL A 113 0.65 12.45 -2.14
N GLU A 114 0.40 13.12 -1.02
CA GLU A 114 1.43 13.32 0.01
C GLU A 114 1.56 12.10 0.92
N VAL A 115 2.81 11.81 1.32
CA VAL A 115 3.17 10.76 2.28
C VAL A 115 3.93 11.38 3.43
N ALA A 116 3.38 11.24 4.63
CA ALA A 116 3.97 11.74 5.85
C ALA A 116 5.28 11.01 6.21
N PRO A 117 6.21 11.69 6.91
CA PRO A 117 7.54 11.17 7.15
C PRO A 117 7.53 9.98 8.11
N VAL A 118 8.62 9.22 8.05
CA VAL A 118 8.96 8.18 9.03
C VAL A 118 10.07 8.73 9.93
N THR A 119 9.90 8.57 11.23
CA THR A 119 10.84 8.97 12.27
C THR A 119 11.24 7.76 13.11
N GLY A 120 12.30 7.88 13.92
CA GLY A 120 12.79 6.79 14.76
C GLY A 120 14.02 6.08 14.18
N SER A 121 14.46 5.01 14.83
CA SER A 121 15.67 4.27 14.47
C SER A 121 15.31 2.87 14.03
N GLU A 122 15.75 2.49 12.82
CA GLU A 122 15.49 1.18 12.20
C GLU A 122 16.29 0.02 12.83
N ALA A 123 16.71 0.10 14.10
CA ALA A 123 17.64 -0.85 14.68
C ALA A 123 16.96 -2.11 15.28
N PRO A 124 17.36 -3.34 14.88
CA PRO A 124 18.15 -3.71 13.70
C PRO A 124 17.26 -3.81 12.45
N ALA A 125 17.87 -3.62 11.27
CA ALA A 125 17.23 -3.42 9.96
C ALA A 125 15.97 -4.28 9.75
N ALA A 126 14.83 -3.73 10.11
CA ALA A 126 13.56 -4.35 9.80
C ALA A 126 13.45 -4.47 8.29
N SER A 127 13.05 -5.65 7.87
CA SER A 127 13.10 -6.06 6.48
C SER A 127 11.84 -6.87 6.20
N GLY A 128 11.45 -6.95 4.93
CA GLY A 128 10.35 -7.78 4.50
C GLY A 128 8.98 -7.23 4.87
N THR A 129 8.09 -8.19 5.11
CA THR A 129 6.65 -7.95 5.32
C THR A 129 6.35 -7.34 6.69
N ASP A 130 7.22 -7.52 7.69
CA ASP A 130 7.10 -6.91 9.02
C ASP A 130 7.23 -5.38 8.92
N LEU A 131 8.30 -4.89 8.27
CA LEU A 131 8.47 -3.45 8.01
C LEU A 131 7.36 -2.91 7.13
N ARG A 132 6.95 -3.68 6.11
CA ARG A 132 5.83 -3.31 5.24
C ARG A 132 4.54 -3.09 6.04
N LEU A 133 4.18 -4.01 6.93
CA LEU A 133 2.99 -3.86 7.78
C LEU A 133 3.14 -2.65 8.71
N ALA A 134 4.30 -2.47 9.37
CA ALA A 134 4.54 -1.34 10.26
C ALA A 134 4.33 0.02 9.57
N LEU A 135 4.80 0.16 8.32
CA LEU A 135 4.63 1.39 7.53
C LEU A 135 3.20 1.60 7.01
N LEU A 136 2.45 0.52 6.76
CA LEU A 136 1.06 0.55 6.29
C LEU A 136 0.03 0.64 7.42
N ALA A 137 0.42 0.34 8.67
CA ALA A 137 -0.45 0.40 9.83
C ALA A 137 -0.92 1.84 10.16
N GLN A 138 -0.23 2.86 9.62
CA GLN A 138 -0.62 4.25 9.74
C GLN A 138 -1.13 4.81 8.42
N PRO A 139 -2.15 5.70 8.44
CA PRO A 139 -2.62 6.39 7.25
C PRO A 139 -1.46 7.12 6.55
N ARG A 140 -1.48 7.18 5.21
CA ARG A 140 -0.40 7.79 4.42
C ARG A 140 -0.06 9.23 4.83
N HIS A 141 -1.05 9.98 5.33
CA HIS A 141 -0.92 11.38 5.75
C HIS A 141 -0.51 11.55 7.23
N ALA A 142 -0.42 10.46 8.00
CA ALA A 142 0.02 10.47 9.38
C ALA A 142 1.49 10.07 9.49
N PRO A 143 2.34 10.81 10.22
CA PRO A 143 3.73 10.41 10.45
C PRO A 143 3.82 9.03 11.11
N VAL A 144 4.83 8.25 10.75
CA VAL A 144 5.12 6.96 11.39
C VAL A 144 6.29 7.14 12.35
N HIS A 145 6.13 6.69 13.59
CA HIS A 145 7.26 6.47 14.50
C HIS A 145 7.65 4.99 14.45
N LEU A 146 8.84 4.71 13.93
CA LEU A 146 9.36 3.36 13.81
C LEU A 146 10.36 3.10 14.93
N ASP A 147 9.98 2.21 15.84
CA ASP A 147 10.80 1.70 16.92
C ASP A 147 10.71 0.16 16.97
N ALA A 148 11.47 -0.44 17.89
CA ALA A 148 11.48 -1.89 18.06
C ALA A 148 10.09 -2.44 18.44
N THR A 149 9.29 -1.69 19.20
CA THR A 149 7.95 -2.12 19.62
C THR A 149 7.01 -2.20 18.43
N ALA A 150 6.96 -1.17 17.58
CA ALA A 150 6.15 -1.16 16.37
C ALA A 150 6.49 -2.32 15.42
N LEU A 151 7.78 -2.66 15.33
CA LEU A 151 8.26 -3.79 14.52
C LEU A 151 7.88 -5.15 15.11
N THR A 152 8.02 -5.33 16.43
CA THR A 152 7.55 -6.54 17.11
C THR A 152 6.04 -6.71 16.98
N GLU A 153 5.26 -5.65 17.14
CA GLU A 153 3.81 -5.70 16.98
C GLU A 153 3.38 -6.10 15.56
N ALA A 154 4.08 -5.58 14.54
CA ALA A 154 3.86 -5.95 13.16
C ALA A 154 4.17 -7.44 12.92
N ARG A 155 5.33 -7.90 13.38
CA ARG A 155 5.74 -9.31 13.28
C ARG A 155 4.74 -10.23 13.95
N ASP A 156 4.41 -9.98 15.21
CA ASP A 156 3.46 -10.80 15.98
C ASP A 156 2.08 -10.82 15.32
N THR A 157 1.67 -9.73 14.68
CA THR A 157 0.43 -9.68 13.91
C THR A 157 0.49 -10.56 12.67
N LEU A 158 1.58 -10.51 11.91
CA LEU A 158 1.75 -11.35 10.73
C LEU A 158 1.84 -12.83 11.08
N ASP A 159 2.56 -13.19 12.15
CA ASP A 159 2.68 -14.58 12.61
C ASP A 159 1.30 -15.15 12.96
N ARG A 160 0.52 -14.42 13.76
CA ARG A 160 -0.87 -14.82 14.09
C ARG A 160 -1.76 -14.94 12.86
N TRP A 161 -1.65 -13.99 11.92
CA TRP A 161 -2.47 -14.01 10.70
C TRP A 161 -2.10 -15.16 9.78
N ARG A 162 -0.80 -15.44 9.60
CA ARG A 162 -0.32 -16.55 8.78
C ARG A 162 -0.72 -17.90 9.36
N GLU A 163 -0.62 -18.07 10.68
CA GLU A 163 -1.11 -19.28 11.36
C GLU A 163 -2.61 -19.48 11.14
N ALA A 164 -3.41 -18.42 11.33
CA ALA A 164 -4.85 -18.47 11.10
C ALA A 164 -5.21 -18.78 9.64
N VAL A 165 -4.53 -18.14 8.67
CA VAL A 165 -4.73 -18.39 7.24
C VAL A 165 -4.35 -19.83 6.87
N ALA A 166 -3.23 -20.35 7.38
CA ALA A 166 -2.82 -21.73 7.18
C ALA A 166 -3.85 -22.72 7.74
N HIS A 167 -4.41 -22.43 8.92
CA HIS A 167 -5.49 -23.22 9.50
C HIS A 167 -6.75 -23.21 8.61
N TRP A 168 -7.21 -22.03 8.19
CA TRP A 168 -8.41 -21.91 7.37
C TRP A 168 -8.25 -22.53 5.97
N ALA A 169 -7.04 -22.54 5.42
CA ALA A 169 -6.73 -23.17 4.14
C ALA A 169 -6.95 -24.70 4.13
N THR A 170 -7.07 -25.35 5.31
CA THR A 170 -7.40 -26.78 5.44
C THR A 170 -8.88 -27.09 5.19
N ARG A 171 -9.71 -26.07 4.99
CA ARG A 171 -11.17 -26.17 4.85
C ARG A 171 -11.58 -25.83 3.42
N PRO A 172 -12.73 -26.33 2.92
CA PRO A 172 -13.19 -26.00 1.58
C PRO A 172 -13.38 -24.49 1.40
N SER A 173 -12.90 -23.94 0.29
CA SER A 173 -13.09 -22.52 -0.07
C SER A 173 -14.58 -22.15 -0.08
N LYS A 174 -14.87 -20.91 0.35
CA LYS A 174 -16.21 -20.32 0.38
C LYS A 174 -16.14 -18.87 -0.11
N PRO A 175 -17.17 -18.38 -0.82
CA PRO A 175 -17.16 -17.01 -1.31
C PRO A 175 -17.04 -16.00 -0.16
N ILE A 176 -16.30 -14.92 -0.41
CA ILE A 176 -16.22 -13.76 0.47
C ILE A 176 -17.63 -13.18 0.65
N PRO A 177 -18.14 -13.01 1.89
CA PRO A 177 -19.41 -12.36 2.15
C PRO A 177 -19.43 -10.95 1.57
N GLU A 178 -20.52 -10.60 0.91
CA GLU A 178 -20.64 -9.31 0.23
C GLU A 178 -20.39 -8.11 1.16
N PRO A 179 -20.87 -8.07 2.43
CA PRO A 179 -20.55 -6.98 3.34
C PRO A 179 -19.05 -6.82 3.60
N VAL A 180 -18.30 -7.93 3.70
CA VAL A 180 -16.84 -7.90 3.90
C VAL A 180 -16.15 -7.36 2.65
N ARG A 181 -16.55 -7.84 1.47
CA ARG A 181 -16.02 -7.35 0.18
C ARG A 181 -16.25 -5.85 0.02
N GLN A 182 -17.45 -5.37 0.37
CA GLN A 182 -17.80 -3.96 0.32
C GLN A 182 -17.01 -3.13 1.33
N ALA A 183 -16.88 -3.60 2.57
CA ALA A 183 -16.11 -2.90 3.61
C ALA A 183 -14.63 -2.76 3.22
N LEU A 184 -14.01 -3.85 2.76
CA LEU A 184 -12.65 -3.84 2.24
C LEU A 184 -12.50 -2.82 1.11
N ARG A 185 -13.40 -2.88 0.12
CA ARG A 185 -13.36 -1.98 -1.04
C ARG A 185 -13.57 -0.52 -0.65
N ALA A 186 -14.53 -0.23 0.22
CA ALA A 186 -14.81 1.12 0.67
C ALA A 186 -13.59 1.73 1.37
N ALA A 187 -12.88 0.95 2.20
CA ALA A 187 -11.70 1.41 2.91
C ALA A 187 -10.59 1.89 1.95
N TRP A 188 -10.13 1.08 1.00
CA TRP A 188 -9.05 1.56 0.11
C TRP A 188 -9.55 2.50 -0.99
N GLU A 189 -10.84 2.47 -1.35
CA GLU A 189 -11.39 3.43 -2.31
C GLU A 189 -11.52 4.84 -1.72
N ASP A 190 -11.58 4.95 -0.38
CA ASP A 190 -11.55 6.23 0.33
C ASP A 190 -10.14 6.58 0.79
N ASP A 191 -9.45 7.36 -0.04
CA ASP A 191 -8.12 7.91 0.24
C ASP A 191 -7.01 6.92 0.59
N LEU A 192 -7.14 5.67 0.11
CA LEU A 192 -6.21 4.59 0.39
C LEU A 192 -6.11 4.30 1.91
N ASP A 193 -7.25 4.23 2.61
CA ASP A 193 -7.30 3.92 4.04
C ASP A 193 -6.95 2.44 4.33
N VAL A 194 -5.65 2.15 4.29
CA VAL A 194 -5.08 0.85 4.63
C VAL A 194 -5.35 0.46 6.09
N PRO A 195 -5.26 1.36 7.09
CA PRO A 195 -5.65 1.03 8.47
C PRO A 195 -7.08 0.50 8.59
N ALA A 196 -8.04 1.08 7.86
CA ALA A 196 -9.40 0.55 7.82
C ALA A 196 -9.48 -0.84 7.16
N VAL A 197 -8.71 -1.09 6.09
CA VAL A 197 -8.57 -2.45 5.51
C VAL A 197 -8.05 -3.45 6.55
N LEU A 198 -7.02 -3.08 7.31
CA LEU A 198 -6.47 -3.91 8.38
C LEU A 198 -7.50 -4.13 9.51
N GLY A 199 -8.33 -3.12 9.80
CA GLY A 199 -9.46 -3.23 10.72
C GLY A 199 -10.46 -4.30 10.30
N VAL A 200 -10.88 -4.28 9.02
CA VAL A 200 -11.80 -5.28 8.47
C VAL A 200 -11.21 -6.70 8.56
N LEU A 201 -9.90 -6.88 8.35
CA LEU A 201 -9.26 -8.19 8.53
C LEU A 201 -9.33 -8.69 9.97
N ARG A 202 -9.14 -7.82 10.97
CA ARG A 202 -9.30 -8.17 12.38
C ARG A 202 -10.75 -8.59 12.67
N ASP A 203 -11.73 -7.87 12.12
CA ASP A 203 -13.14 -8.21 12.29
C ASP A 203 -13.48 -9.57 11.65
N VAL A 204 -12.95 -9.86 10.45
CA VAL A 204 -13.10 -11.16 9.77
C VAL A 204 -12.52 -12.30 10.60
N ALA A 205 -11.35 -12.11 11.20
CA ALA A 205 -10.74 -13.12 12.06
C ALA A 205 -11.58 -13.43 13.32
N ALA A 206 -12.26 -12.42 13.85
CA ALA A 206 -13.10 -12.55 15.05
C ALA A 206 -14.56 -12.95 14.75
N ALA A 207 -15.04 -12.81 13.51
CA ALA A 207 -16.45 -12.96 13.16
C ALA A 207 -16.99 -14.39 13.36
N ASP A 208 -17.98 -14.55 14.24
CA ASP A 208 -18.69 -15.81 14.48
C ASP A 208 -20.21 -15.58 14.36
N PRO A 209 -20.94 -16.31 13.49
CA PRO A 209 -20.48 -17.36 12.58
C PRO A 209 -19.91 -16.83 11.26
N MET A 210 -18.67 -17.21 10.92
CA MET A 210 -18.09 -17.07 9.58
C MET A 210 -17.34 -18.35 9.19
N PRO A 211 -17.63 -18.98 8.03
CA PRO A 211 -16.90 -20.17 7.60
C PRO A 211 -15.41 -19.88 7.37
N ASP A 212 -14.54 -20.80 7.78
CA ASP A 212 -13.08 -20.70 7.59
C ASP A 212 -12.69 -20.42 6.14
N GLY A 213 -13.30 -21.13 5.17
CA GLY A 213 -13.04 -20.91 3.76
C GLY A 213 -13.34 -19.48 3.30
N ALA A 214 -14.30 -18.80 3.93
CA ALA A 214 -14.62 -17.40 3.61
C ALA A 214 -13.63 -16.43 4.27
N ARG A 215 -13.12 -16.76 5.47
CA ARG A 215 -12.04 -16.00 6.12
C ARG A 215 -10.76 -16.07 5.30
N PHE A 216 -10.39 -17.28 4.85
CA PHE A 216 -9.28 -17.51 3.94
C PHE A 216 -9.36 -16.65 2.68
N GLU A 217 -10.48 -16.72 1.94
CA GLU A 217 -10.65 -15.95 0.71
C GLU A 217 -10.63 -14.43 0.97
N SER A 218 -11.13 -13.98 2.12
CA SER A 218 -11.10 -12.55 2.50
C SER A 218 -9.66 -12.06 2.71
N TYR A 219 -8.84 -12.85 3.41
CA TYR A 219 -7.43 -12.56 3.64
C TYR A 219 -6.63 -12.60 2.33
N ALA A 220 -6.82 -13.64 1.51
CA ALA A 220 -6.15 -13.76 0.21
C ALA A 220 -6.54 -12.61 -0.74
N PHE A 221 -7.80 -12.16 -0.71
CA PHE A 221 -8.25 -11.03 -1.50
C PHE A 221 -7.62 -9.71 -1.05
N ALA A 222 -7.56 -9.44 0.26
CA ALA A 222 -6.92 -8.25 0.80
C ALA A 222 -5.40 -8.25 0.55
N ASP A 223 -4.74 -9.41 0.58
CA ASP A 223 -3.30 -9.52 0.38
C ASP A 223 -2.85 -9.09 -1.03
N ARG A 224 -3.74 -9.12 -2.02
CA ARG A 224 -3.46 -8.57 -3.35
C ARG A 224 -3.20 -7.06 -3.32
N LEU A 225 -3.85 -6.35 -2.40
CA LEU A 225 -3.61 -4.93 -2.13
C LEU A 225 -2.39 -4.77 -1.23
N LEU A 226 -2.37 -5.52 -0.13
CA LEU A 226 -1.44 -5.28 0.98
C LEU A 226 -0.03 -5.81 0.68
N GLY A 227 0.13 -6.94 -0.01
CA GLY A 227 1.42 -7.55 -0.31
C GLY A 227 2.18 -8.04 0.93
N LEU A 228 1.48 -8.61 1.90
CA LEU A 228 2.02 -9.09 3.18
C LEU A 228 2.36 -10.58 3.17
N GLU A 229 2.15 -11.27 2.05
CA GLU A 229 2.41 -12.71 1.89
C GLU A 229 1.67 -13.54 2.96
N LEU A 230 0.37 -13.30 3.12
CA LEU A 230 -0.43 -13.94 4.17
C LEU A 230 -0.63 -15.43 3.92
N THR A 231 -0.45 -15.88 2.68
CA THR A 231 -0.55 -17.28 2.27
C THR A 231 0.77 -18.04 2.34
N ARG A 232 1.85 -17.42 2.82
CA ARG A 232 3.21 -17.99 2.80
C ARG A 232 3.35 -19.31 3.57
N GLU A 233 2.65 -19.46 4.69
CA GLU A 233 2.74 -20.66 5.55
C GLU A 233 1.84 -21.81 5.08
N ILE A 234 1.14 -21.68 3.94
CA ILE A 234 0.32 -22.75 3.41
C ILE A 234 1.22 -23.87 2.90
N GLY A 235 1.09 -25.05 3.50
CA GLY A 235 1.89 -26.23 3.13
C GLY A 235 3.33 -26.19 3.64
N ALA A 236 3.69 -25.24 4.51
CA ALA A 236 4.91 -25.32 5.29
C ALA A 236 4.77 -26.49 6.28
N SER A 237 5.58 -27.52 6.13
CA SER A 237 5.67 -28.60 7.12
C SER A 237 6.27 -28.02 8.41
N ALA A 238 5.56 -28.16 9.52
CA ALA A 238 6.07 -27.86 10.86
C ALA A 238 7.28 -28.75 11.23
#